data_AF-A0A8J7W386-F1
#
_entry.id   AF-A0A8J7W386-F1
#
_cell.length_a   1.000
_cell.length_b   1.000
_cell.length_c   1.000
_cell.angle_alpha   90.00
_cell.angle_beta   90.00
_cell.angle_gamma   90.00
#
_symmetry.space_group_name_H-M   'P 1'
#
loop_
_entity.id
_entity.type
_entity.pdbx_description
1 polymer ?
#
loop_
_entity_poly.entity_id
_entity_poly.type
_entity_poly.pdbx_seq_one_letter_code
_entity_poly.pdbx_strand_id
1 'polypeptide(L)'
;MSNKSLNELLEKDLVVGYVYGYDGMRQVYYFENSPANIANFIMLHSENADKIILTDQLDRLILNTFGEFINRCPDQAFLQEVLKELVPMQLREKEPSEILSASEDEFAKLLYEEDRQVTEAELRML
;
A
#
# COMPACT_ATOMS: atom_id res chain seq x y z
N MET A 1 -12.26 0.96 10.04
CA MET A 1 -12.83 0.28 8.86
C MET A 1 -13.49 -1.03 9.32
N SER A 2 -14.51 -1.55 8.64
CA SER A 2 -15.11 -2.84 9.03
C SER A 2 -14.33 -3.99 8.38
N ASN A 3 -14.22 -5.16 9.02
CA ASN A 3 -13.50 -6.32 8.44
C ASN A 3 -13.98 -6.69 7.03
N LYS A 4 -15.23 -6.38 6.69
CA LYS A 4 -15.80 -6.65 5.36
C LYS A 4 -15.12 -5.86 4.24
N SER A 5 -14.68 -4.62 4.48
CA SER A 5 -14.01 -3.83 3.45
C SER A 5 -12.57 -4.27 3.21
N LEU A 6 -11.90 -4.84 4.22
CA LEU A 6 -10.50 -5.27 4.10
C LEU A 6 -10.35 -6.58 3.31
N ASN A 7 -11.35 -7.46 3.33
CA ASN A 7 -11.35 -8.69 2.52
C ASN A 7 -11.21 -8.40 1.02
N GLU A 8 -11.66 -7.24 0.55
CA GLU A 8 -11.52 -6.82 -0.84
C GLU A 8 -10.05 -6.78 -1.28
N LEU A 9 -9.09 -6.59 -0.36
CA LEU A 9 -7.66 -6.59 -0.66
C LEU A 9 -7.15 -7.96 -1.13
N LEU A 10 -7.75 -9.06 -0.68
CA LEU A 10 -7.30 -10.42 -1.05
C LEU A 10 -7.51 -10.71 -2.55
N GLU A 11 -8.38 -9.96 -3.21
CA GLU A 11 -8.70 -10.11 -4.64
C GLU A 11 -7.92 -9.14 -5.54
N LYS A 12 -7.03 -8.30 -4.96
CA LYS A 12 -6.32 -7.24 -5.68
C LYS A 12 -4.86 -7.60 -5.94
N ASP A 13 -4.28 -6.93 -6.94
CA ASP A 13 -2.83 -6.80 -7.02
C ASP A 13 -2.38 -5.81 -5.93
N LEU A 14 -1.46 -6.22 -5.07
CA LEU A 14 -1.12 -5.47 -3.86
C LEU A 14 0.30 -4.92 -3.90
N VAL A 15 0.43 -3.71 -3.37
CA VAL A 15 1.68 -3.09 -2.97
C VAL A 15 1.94 -3.40 -1.51
N VAL A 16 3.20 -3.69 -1.18
CA VAL A 16 3.71 -3.69 0.19
C VAL A 16 4.42 -2.36 0.44
N GLY A 17 3.87 -1.54 1.34
CA GLY A 17 4.40 -0.23 1.69
C GLY A 17 5.15 -0.26 3.01
N TYR A 18 6.45 -0.01 2.96
CA TYR A 18 7.31 0.16 4.13
C TYR A 18 7.51 1.64 4.42
N VAL A 19 7.00 2.11 5.56
CA VAL A 19 7.14 3.50 6.02
C VAL A 19 8.19 3.54 7.14
N TYR A 20 9.29 4.24 6.91
CA TYR A 20 10.36 4.43 7.89
C TYR A 20 10.24 5.80 8.54
N GLY A 21 9.99 5.82 9.84
CA GLY A 21 9.95 7.05 10.63
C GLY A 21 11.35 7.57 10.98
N TYR A 22 11.43 8.84 11.38
CA TYR A 22 12.68 9.46 11.87
C TYR A 22 13.19 8.85 13.17
N ASP A 23 12.34 8.12 13.89
CA ASP A 23 12.69 7.34 15.09
C ASP A 23 13.36 5.98 14.75
N GLY A 24 13.46 5.64 13.46
CA GLY A 24 13.99 4.37 12.99
C GLY A 24 12.96 3.22 13.03
N MET A 25 11.72 3.47 13.46
CA MET A 25 10.66 2.48 13.42
C MET A 25 10.14 2.29 11.99
N ARG A 26 9.75 1.05 11.67
CA ARG A 26 9.19 0.69 10.37
C ARG A 26 7.76 0.20 10.55
N GLN A 27 6.85 0.77 9.77
CA GLN A 27 5.47 0.29 9.64
C GLN A 27 5.29 -0.34 8.25
N VAL A 28 4.46 -1.39 8.17
CA VAL A 28 4.20 -2.13 6.93
C VAL A 28 2.71 -2.09 6.63
N TYR A 29 2.39 -1.79 5.38
CA TYR A 29 1.02 -1.67 4.89
C TYR A 29 0.82 -2.45 3.60
N TYR A 30 -0.41 -2.91 3.38
CA TYR A 30 -0.85 -3.60 2.17
C TYR A 30 -2.04 -2.84 1.57
N PHE A 31 -1.97 -2.51 0.28
CA PHE A 31 -3.03 -1.79 -0.42
C PHE A 31 -2.99 -2.07 -1.93
N GLU A 32 -4.09 -1.78 -2.63
CA GLU A 32 -4.20 -2.03 -4.07
C GLU A 32 -3.19 -1.23 -4.90
N ASN A 33 -2.51 -1.91 -5.81
CA ASN A 33 -1.54 -1.37 -6.75
C ASN A 33 -2.21 -0.53 -7.83
N SER A 34 -2.35 0.78 -7.55
CA SER A 34 -2.77 1.76 -8.54
C SER A 34 -1.98 3.06 -8.39
N PRO A 35 -1.81 3.84 -9.48
CA PRO A 35 -1.12 5.13 -9.41
C PRO A 35 -1.75 6.08 -8.38
N ALA A 36 -3.09 6.10 -8.30
CA ALA A 36 -3.83 6.92 -7.37
C ALA A 36 -3.59 6.49 -5.90
N ASN A 37 -3.68 5.19 -5.59
CA ASN A 37 -3.45 4.73 -4.22
C ASN A 37 -2.02 4.97 -3.77
N ILE A 38 -1.04 4.73 -4.65
CA ILE A 38 0.37 5.01 -4.36
C ILE A 38 0.60 6.50 -4.07
N ALA A 39 0.06 7.39 -4.91
CA ALA A 39 0.21 8.83 -4.70
C ALA A 39 -0.44 9.27 -3.37
N ASN A 40 -1.64 8.80 -3.08
CA ASN A 40 -2.32 9.10 -1.81
C ASN A 40 -1.54 8.53 -0.62
N PHE A 41 -1.04 7.30 -0.71
CA PHE A 41 -0.24 6.67 0.34
C PHE A 41 1.03 7.48 0.65
N ILE A 42 1.76 7.94 -0.37
CA ILE A 42 2.94 8.79 -0.17
C ILE A 42 2.57 10.05 0.62
N MET A 43 1.49 10.74 0.23
CA MET A 43 1.08 11.99 0.87
C MET A 43 0.51 11.79 2.27
N LEU A 44 -0.24 10.71 2.52
CA LEU A 44 -0.79 10.40 3.85
C LEU A 44 0.29 10.06 4.88
N HIS A 45 1.46 9.57 4.44
CA HIS A 45 2.54 9.16 5.31
C HIS A 45 3.77 10.09 5.27
N SER A 46 3.78 11.13 4.43
CA SER A 46 4.97 11.97 4.19
C SER A 46 5.39 12.81 5.40
N GLU A 47 4.47 13.26 6.25
CA GLU A 47 4.77 14.16 7.37
C GLU A 47 5.73 13.54 8.40
N ASN A 48 5.60 12.23 8.63
CA ASN A 48 6.35 11.52 9.68
C ASN A 48 7.33 10.47 9.12
N ALA A 49 7.53 10.43 7.80
CA ALA A 49 8.40 9.46 7.15
C ALA A 49 9.72 10.10 6.67
N ASP A 50 10.85 9.47 7.01
CA ASP A 50 12.16 9.73 6.39
C ASP A 50 12.17 9.21 4.94
N LYS A 51 11.68 7.97 4.77
CA LYS A 51 11.55 7.33 3.47
C LYS A 51 10.37 6.36 3.45
N ILE A 52 9.81 6.21 2.26
CA ILE A 52 8.83 5.16 1.95
C ILE A 52 9.44 4.26 0.88
N ILE A 53 9.29 2.95 1.04
CA ILE A 53 9.69 1.94 0.04
C ILE A 53 8.46 1.13 -0.31
N LEU A 54 8.15 1.05 -1.61
CA LEU A 54 7.03 0.28 -2.13
C LEU A 54 7.56 -0.89 -2.97
N THR A 55 7.08 -2.09 -2.69
CA THR A 55 7.40 -3.30 -3.46
C THR A 55 6.12 -4.02 -3.90
N ASP A 56 6.26 -4.89 -4.89
CA ASP A 56 5.26 -5.94 -5.11
C ASP A 56 5.37 -7.02 -4.01
N GLN A 57 4.47 -8.00 -4.04
CA GLN A 57 4.48 -9.14 -3.10
C GLN A 57 5.68 -10.09 -3.25
N LEU A 58 6.50 -9.91 -4.30
CA LEU A 58 7.73 -10.66 -4.55
C LEU A 58 8.98 -9.85 -4.19
N ASP A 59 8.83 -8.81 -3.37
CA ASP A 59 9.87 -7.88 -2.93
C ASP A 59 10.59 -7.13 -4.07
N ARG A 60 9.96 -7.01 -5.25
CA ARG A 60 10.52 -6.22 -6.35
C ARG A 60 10.16 -4.76 -6.15
N LEU A 61 11.17 -3.90 -6.25
CA LEU A 61 10.99 -2.46 -6.08
C LEU A 61 10.03 -1.88 -7.13
N ILE A 62 8.94 -1.26 -6.65
CA ILE A 62 8.04 -0.43 -7.45
C ILE A 62 8.56 1.01 -7.45
N LEU A 63 8.70 1.61 -6.26
CA LEU A 63 9.35 2.91 -6.09
C LEU A 63 9.84 3.13 -4.65
N ASN A 64 10.64 4.17 -4.45
CA ASN A 64 10.91 4.71 -3.12
C ASN A 64 10.89 6.24 -3.12
N THR A 65 10.85 6.82 -1.92
CA THR A 65 10.78 8.27 -1.73
C THR A 65 11.87 8.80 -0.81
N PHE A 66 12.04 10.13 -0.85
CA PHE A 66 12.58 10.93 0.24
C PHE A 66 11.49 11.92 0.66
N GLY A 67 10.92 11.75 1.87
CA GLY A 67 9.66 12.39 2.24
C GLY A 67 8.55 12.10 1.20
N GLU A 68 7.94 13.16 0.67
CA GLU A 68 6.88 13.08 -0.36
C GLU A 68 7.39 12.96 -1.80
N PHE A 69 8.69 13.07 -2.05
CA PHE A 69 9.25 13.06 -3.40
C PHE A 69 9.71 11.67 -3.81
N ILE A 70 9.29 11.21 -4.99
CA ILE A 70 9.77 9.95 -5.56
C ILE A 70 11.26 10.09 -5.89
N ASN A 71 12.08 9.21 -5.32
CA ASN A 71 13.53 9.16 -5.54
C ASN A 71 13.87 8.19 -6.67
N ARG A 72 13.34 6.97 -6.64
CA ARG A 72 13.55 5.97 -7.70
C ARG A 72 12.27 5.25 -8.03
N CYS A 73 11.98 5.10 -9.31
CA CYS A 73 10.96 4.21 -9.86
C CYS A 73 11.52 3.55 -11.12
N PRO A 74 11.67 2.20 -11.18
CA PRO A 74 12.24 1.54 -12.36
C PRO A 74 11.38 1.68 -13.62
N ASP A 75 10.05 1.67 -13.48
CA ASP A 75 9.12 1.84 -14.59
C ASP A 75 8.82 3.34 -14.81
N GLN A 76 9.37 3.89 -15.88
CA GLN A 76 9.21 5.30 -16.20
C GLN A 76 7.82 5.66 -16.73
N ALA A 77 7.10 4.73 -17.36
CA ALA A 77 5.74 4.98 -17.82
C ALA A 77 4.80 5.05 -16.61
N PHE A 78 4.93 4.10 -15.69
CA PHE A 78 4.20 4.09 -14.43
C PHE A 78 4.50 5.33 -13.57
N LEU A 79 5.77 5.76 -13.51
CA LEU A 79 6.15 7.00 -12.81
C LEU A 79 5.33 8.21 -13.29
N GLN A 80 5.11 8.35 -14.61
CA GLN A 80 4.31 9.46 -15.14
C GLN A 80 2.85 9.38 -14.70
N GLU A 81 2.30 8.18 -14.53
CA GLU A 81 0.93 8.00 -14.03
C GLU A 81 0.82 8.38 -12.57
N VAL A 82 1.77 7.96 -11.74
CA VAL A 82 1.81 8.32 -10.31
C VAL A 82 1.98 9.84 -10.15
N LEU A 83 2.86 10.47 -10.93
CA LEU A 83 3.10 11.91 -10.86
C LEU A 83 1.86 12.76 -11.21
N LYS A 84 1.00 12.29 -12.12
CA LYS A 84 -0.27 12.99 -12.44
C LYS A 84 -1.19 13.12 -11.23
N GLU A 85 -1.16 12.12 -10.34
CA GLU A 85 -1.94 12.13 -9.10
C GLU A 85 -1.19 12.85 -7.97
N LEU A 86 0.12 12.63 -7.85
CA LEU A 86 0.94 13.10 -6.74
C LEU A 86 1.22 14.62 -6.77
N VAL A 87 1.54 15.17 -7.95
CA VAL A 87 1.96 16.58 -8.08
C VAL A 87 0.87 17.56 -7.61
N PRO A 88 -0.42 17.40 -7.98
CA PRO A 88 -1.48 18.26 -7.46
C PRO A 88 -1.56 18.28 -5.93
N MET A 89 -1.24 17.16 -5.26
CA MET A 89 -1.23 17.10 -3.80
C MET A 89 -0.02 17.81 -3.19
N GLN A 90 1.16 17.65 -3.78
CA GLN A 90 2.37 18.39 -3.37
C GLN A 90 2.22 19.91 -3.55
N LEU A 91 1.47 20.34 -4.58
CA LEU A 91 1.13 21.74 -4.82
C LEU A 91 -0.02 22.27 -3.97
N ARG A 92 -0.66 21.41 -3.15
CA ARG A 92 -1.86 21.72 -2.35
C ARG A 92 -3.08 22.14 -3.19
N GLU A 93 -3.13 21.70 -4.43
CA GLU A 93 -4.28 21.87 -5.33
C GLU A 93 -5.35 20.79 -5.08
N LYS A 94 -4.95 19.67 -4.45
CA LYS A 94 -5.79 18.52 -4.09
C LYS A 94 -5.35 17.98 -2.73
N GLU A 95 -6.29 17.64 -1.86
CA GLU A 95 -5.99 16.93 -0.61
C GLU A 95 -5.85 15.41 -0.84
N PRO A 96 -4.99 14.69 -0.09
CA PRO A 96 -4.94 13.24 -0.17
C PRO A 96 -6.24 12.60 0.30
N SER A 97 -6.68 11.60 -0.45
CA SER A 97 -7.85 10.79 -0.12
C SER A 97 -7.44 9.59 0.73
N GLU A 98 -8.28 9.22 1.69
CA GLU A 98 -8.11 7.95 2.41
C GLU A 98 -8.12 6.77 1.42
N ILE A 99 -7.26 5.79 1.67
CA ILE A 99 -7.20 4.56 0.89
C ILE A 99 -7.52 3.37 1.77
N LEU A 100 -8.09 2.33 1.16
CA LEU A 100 -8.20 1.03 1.80
C LEU A 100 -6.79 0.44 1.92
N SER A 101 -6.28 0.38 3.15
CA SER A 101 -5.00 -0.23 3.47
C SER A 101 -5.11 -1.06 4.75
N ALA A 102 -4.33 -2.13 4.82
CA ALA A 102 -4.21 -2.97 6.00
C ALA A 102 -2.79 -2.86 6.56
N SER A 103 -2.65 -2.73 7.87
CA SER A 103 -1.37 -2.97 8.55
C SER A 103 -0.95 -4.44 8.44
N GLU A 104 0.31 -4.75 8.76
CA GLU A 104 0.82 -6.13 8.79
C GLU A 104 -0.03 -7.08 9.63
N ASP A 105 -0.41 -6.66 10.84
CA ASP A 105 -1.24 -7.46 11.73
C ASP A 105 -2.67 -7.66 11.22
N GLU A 106 -3.24 -6.63 10.56
CA GLU A 106 -4.56 -6.74 9.94
C GLU A 106 -4.51 -7.68 8.75
N PHE A 107 -3.52 -7.54 7.86
CA PHE A 107 -3.38 -8.37 6.67
C PHE A 107 -3.11 -9.85 7.03
N ALA A 108 -2.27 -10.11 8.04
CA ALA A 108 -2.01 -11.46 8.52
C ALA A 108 -3.29 -12.14 9.07
N LYS A 109 -4.16 -11.38 9.75
CA LYS A 109 -5.47 -11.90 10.21
C LYS A 109 -6.38 -12.24 9.05
N LEU A 110 -6.43 -11.41 8.00
CA LEU A 110 -7.25 -11.67 6.80
C LEU A 110 -6.84 -12.99 6.14
N LEU A 111 -5.53 -13.19 5.93
CA LEU A 111 -5.01 -14.43 5.33
C LEU A 111 -5.36 -15.66 6.17
N TYR A 112 -5.20 -15.57 7.49
CA TYR A 112 -5.56 -16.67 8.39
C TYR A 112 -7.05 -17.01 8.36
N GLU A 113 -7.91 -15.99 8.30
CA GLU A 113 -9.36 -16.18 8.21
C GLU A 113 -9.78 -16.78 6.86
N GLU A 114 -9.11 -16.40 5.77
CA GLU A 114 -9.33 -16.98 4.43
C GLU A 114 -8.90 -18.45 4.38
N ASP A 115 -7.69 -18.76 4.84
CA ASP A 115 -7.17 -20.13 4.89
C ASP A 115 -8.09 -21.07 5.70
N ARG A 116 -8.61 -20.57 6.84
CA ARG A 116 -9.57 -21.33 7.65
C ARG A 116 -10.87 -21.60 6.89
N GLN A 117 -11.40 -20.60 6.19
CA GLN A 117 -12.64 -20.77 5.41
C GLN A 117 -12.47 -21.75 4.26
N VAL A 118 -11.35 -21.69 3.54
CA VAL A 118 -11.00 -22.63 2.47
C VAL A 118 -10.91 -24.05 3.03
N THR A 119 -10.16 -24.24 4.12
CA THR A 119 -10.00 -25.55 4.77
C THR A 119 -11.35 -26.14 5.21
N GLU A 120 -12.22 -25.33 5.81
CA GLU A 120 -13.57 -25.77 6.21
C GLU A 120 -14.45 -26.12 5.02
N ALA A 121 -14.35 -25.38 3.91
CA ALA A 121 -15.11 -25.65 2.70
C ALA A 121 -14.65 -26.96 2.05
N GLU A 122 -13.34 -27.21 1.97
CA GLU A 122 -12.78 -28.46 1.45
C GLU A 122 -13.24 -29.67 2.26
N LEU A 123 -13.20 -29.59 3.59
CA LEU A 123 -13.68 -30.66 4.47
C LEU A 123 -15.18 -30.96 4.31
N ARG A 124 -16.00 -29.97 3.95
CA ARG A 124 -17.45 -30.17 3.70
C ARG A 124 -17.75 -30.82 2.35
N MET A 125 -16.79 -30.81 1.42
CA MET A 125 -16.92 -31.42 0.09
C MET A 125 -16.41 -32.87 0.05
N LEU A 126 -15.80 -33.37 1.13
CA LEU A 126 -15.37 -34.75 1.33
C LEU A 126 -16.47 -35.62 1.96
#